data_AF-A0A3N5FUI7-F1
#
_entry.id   AF-A0A3N5FUI7-F1
#
_cell.length_a   1.000
_cell.length_b   1.000
_cell.length_c   1.000
_cell.angle_alpha   90.00
_cell.angle_beta   90.00
_cell.angle_gamma   90.00
#
_symmetry.space_group_name_H-M   'P 1'
#
loop_
_entity.id
_entity.type
_entity.pdbx_description
1 polymer ?
#
loop_
_entity_poly.entity_id
_entity_poly.type
_entity_poly.pdbx_seq_one_letter_code
_entity_poly.pdbx_strand_id
1 'polypeptide(L)'
;MKTVDVGAVIDEGRWTGYQKLLIFGTALTIILDGVDNQLLPNAVPTLIREWGRPRADFINALTIGPFGMMDMIGLDVVRDIEMVYYRESGDPSDAPPRCLVERIQRGELGVKTGKGFYRYPDPAYKQPAFLRTPDPGQTGPKGPGGRI
;
A
#
# COMPACT_ATOMS: atom_id res chain seq x y z
N MET A 1 8.20 17.18 -44.38
CA MET A 1 7.31 16.85 -43.24
C MET A 1 7.51 17.93 -42.18
N LYS A 2 6.45 18.58 -41.69
CA LYS A 2 6.57 19.58 -40.62
C LYS A 2 6.75 18.84 -39.29
N THR A 3 7.91 19.01 -38.67
CA THR A 3 8.18 18.57 -37.30
C THR A 3 7.40 19.51 -36.37
N VAL A 4 6.30 19.03 -35.81
CA VAL A 4 5.56 19.76 -34.78
C VAL A 4 6.29 19.51 -33.46
N ASP A 5 6.74 20.60 -32.83
CA ASP A 5 7.30 20.55 -31.49
C ASP A 5 6.17 20.34 -30.48
N VAL A 6 6.04 19.10 -30.02
CA VAL A 6 4.97 18.68 -29.10
C VAL A 6 5.10 19.37 -27.75
N GLY A 7 6.32 19.71 -27.31
CA GLY A 7 6.55 20.37 -26.02
C GLY A 7 5.96 21.78 -26.02
N ALA A 8 6.33 22.60 -27.00
CA ALA A 8 5.80 23.96 -27.13
C ALA A 8 4.27 23.99 -27.31
N VAL A 9 3.69 23.00 -28.01
CA VAL A 9 2.23 22.90 -28.19
C VAL A 9 1.50 22.53 -26.89
N ILE A 10 2.11 21.73 -26.02
CA ILE A 10 1.52 21.38 -24.71
C ILE A 10 1.65 22.56 -23.73
N ASP A 11 2.80 23.20 -23.69
CA ASP A 11 3.10 24.24 -22.68
C ASP A 11 2.50 25.61 -23.02
N GLU A 12 2.49 25.99 -24.31
CA GLU A 12 2.02 27.31 -24.77
C GLU A 12 0.67 27.27 -25.49
N GLY A 13 0.16 26.07 -25.77
CA GLY A 13 -1.10 25.88 -26.48
C GLY A 13 -2.32 26.37 -25.69
N ARG A 14 -3.28 27.03 -26.36
CA ARG A 14 -4.55 27.41 -25.72
C ARG A 14 -5.38 26.16 -25.43
N TRP A 15 -5.69 25.95 -24.16
CA TRP A 15 -6.44 24.79 -23.69
C TRP A 15 -7.87 24.80 -24.22
N THR A 16 -8.23 23.77 -24.96
CA THR A 16 -9.58 23.55 -25.49
C THR A 16 -10.56 23.18 -24.38
N GLY A 17 -11.87 23.41 -24.60
CA GLY A 17 -12.91 23.04 -23.65
C GLY A 17 -12.92 21.53 -23.34
N TYR A 18 -12.61 20.69 -24.33
CA TYR A 18 -12.52 19.24 -24.17
C TYR A 18 -11.32 18.82 -23.30
N GLN A 19 -10.14 19.42 -23.45
CA GLN A 19 -8.99 19.15 -22.59
C GLN A 19 -9.26 19.53 -21.13
N LYS A 20 -9.95 20.66 -20.90
CA LYS A 20 -10.37 21.07 -19.55
C LYS A 20 -11.37 20.07 -18.96
N LEU A 21 -12.34 19.60 -19.75
CA LEU A 21 -13.30 18.59 -19.32
C LEU A 21 -12.62 17.25 -19.00
N LEU A 22 -11.66 16.82 -19.82
CA LEU A 22 -10.87 15.61 -19.59
C LEU A 22 -10.08 15.70 -18.30
N ILE A 23 -9.33 16.80 -18.09
CA ILE A 23 -8.53 16.97 -16.88
C ILE A 23 -9.40 17.05 -15.64
N PHE A 24 -10.54 17.75 -15.72
CA PHE A 24 -11.52 17.76 -14.64
C PHE A 24 -12.08 16.37 -14.36
N GLY A 25 -12.45 15.60 -15.40
CA GLY A 25 -12.94 14.24 -15.26
C GLY A 25 -11.91 13.31 -14.63
N THR A 26 -10.66 13.38 -15.09
CA THR A 26 -9.54 12.60 -14.54
C THR A 26 -9.24 12.99 -13.08
N ALA A 27 -9.24 14.29 -12.76
CA ALA A 27 -9.06 14.75 -11.40
C ALA A 27 -10.21 14.27 -10.50
N LEU A 28 -11.45 14.35 -10.97
CA LEU A 28 -12.63 13.87 -10.26
C LEU A 28 -12.55 12.36 -10.01
N THR A 29 -12.12 11.56 -10.98
CA THR A 29 -11.99 10.10 -10.81
C THR A 29 -10.92 9.76 -9.77
N ILE A 30 -9.78 10.47 -9.76
CA ILE A 30 -8.72 10.27 -8.75
C ILE A 30 -9.25 10.63 -7.35
N ILE A 31 -9.99 11.73 -7.24
CA ILE A 31 -10.57 12.18 -5.96
C ILE A 31 -11.61 11.17 -5.44
N LEU A 32 -12.52 10.71 -6.29
CA LEU A 32 -13.55 9.74 -5.90
C LEU A 32 -12.94 8.39 -5.46
N ASP A 33 -11.91 7.92 -6.15
CA ASP A 33 -11.14 6.72 -5.76
C ASP A 33 -10.48 6.89 -4.38
N GLY A 34 -9.90 8.08 -4.11
CA GLY A 34 -9.34 8.42 -2.81
C GLY A 34 -10.37 8.46 -1.67
N VAL A 35 -11.60 8.91 -1.95
CA VAL A 35 -12.72 8.93 -0.98
C VAL A 35 -13.16 7.50 -0.65
N ASP A 36 -13.27 6.61 -1.64
CA ASP A 36 -13.66 5.21 -1.42
C ASP A 36 -12.67 4.48 -0.51
N ASN A 37 -11.37 4.71 -0.69
CA ASN A 37 -10.34 4.15 0.18
C ASN A 37 -10.42 4.65 1.64
N GLN A 38 -10.89 5.88 1.86
CA GLN A 38 -11.07 6.44 3.21
C GLN A 38 -12.40 6.04 3.85
N LEU A 39 -13.45 5.82 3.04
CA LEU A 39 -14.77 5.41 3.52
C LEU A 39 -14.86 3.90 3.76
N LEU A 40 -14.04 3.10 3.08
CA LEU A 40 -14.00 1.63 3.22
C LEU A 40 -13.93 1.17 4.69
N PRO A 41 -13.01 1.67 5.53
CA PRO A 41 -12.94 1.27 6.94
C PRO A 41 -14.22 1.57 7.74
N ASN A 42 -14.94 2.65 7.39
CA ASN A 42 -16.16 3.09 8.07
C ASN A 42 -17.42 2.38 7.54
N ALA A 43 -17.45 2.00 6.26
CA ALA A 43 -18.57 1.32 5.63
C ALA A 43 -18.60 -0.18 5.92
N VAL A 44 -17.43 -0.80 6.16
CA VAL A 44 -17.29 -2.24 6.40
C VAL A 44 -18.17 -2.78 7.54
N PRO A 45 -18.28 -2.13 8.72
CA PRO A 45 -19.17 -2.61 9.78
C PRO A 45 -20.63 -2.69 9.34
N THR A 46 -21.09 -1.73 8.53
CA THR A 46 -22.45 -1.70 7.97
C THR A 46 -22.64 -2.79 6.93
N LEU A 47 -21.69 -2.96 6.01
CA LEU A 47 -21.73 -3.99 4.96
C LEU A 47 -21.73 -5.41 5.54
N ILE A 48 -20.95 -5.66 6.59
CA ILE A 48 -20.95 -6.95 7.32
C ILE A 48 -22.35 -7.25 7.88
N ARG A 49 -23.00 -6.23 8.44
CA ARG A 49 -24.34 -6.37 9.04
C ARG A 49 -25.42 -6.58 7.98
N GLU A 50 -25.33 -5.87 6.86
CA GLU A 50 -26.36 -5.85 5.81
C GLU A 50 -26.28 -7.06 4.88
N TRP A 51 -25.07 -7.52 4.54
CA TRP A 51 -24.87 -8.66 3.64
C TRP A 51 -24.74 -10.01 4.36
N GLY A 52 -24.74 -10.03 5.69
CA GLY A 52 -24.62 -11.26 6.49
C GLY A 52 -23.32 -12.03 6.25
N ARG A 53 -22.32 -11.39 5.65
CA ARG A 53 -21.03 -11.98 5.28
C ARG A 53 -20.03 -11.83 6.44
N PRO A 54 -19.25 -12.87 6.77
CA PRO A 54 -18.24 -12.78 7.81
C PRO A 54 -17.15 -11.75 7.45
N ARG A 55 -16.60 -11.06 8.45
CA ARG A 55 -15.49 -10.09 8.30
C ARG A 55 -14.30 -10.67 7.51
N ALA A 56 -14.14 -12.00 7.55
CA ALA A 56 -13.16 -12.76 6.78
C ALA A 56 -13.22 -12.49 5.27
N ASP A 57 -14.42 -12.28 4.71
CA ASP A 57 -14.60 -12.05 3.28
C ASP A 57 -14.10 -10.67 2.82
N PHE A 58 -13.91 -9.75 3.78
CA PHE A 58 -13.36 -8.41 3.56
C PHE A 58 -11.88 -8.30 3.94
N ILE A 59 -11.24 -9.38 4.45
CA ILE A 59 -9.82 -9.38 4.86
C ILE A 59 -8.89 -9.04 3.70
N ASN A 60 -9.22 -9.43 2.47
CA ASN A 60 -8.38 -9.05 1.33
C ASN A 60 -8.41 -7.53 1.04
N ALA A 61 -9.55 -6.88 1.32
CA ALA A 61 -9.70 -5.42 1.18
C ALA A 61 -9.16 -4.64 2.39
N LEU A 62 -9.11 -5.25 3.59
CA LEU A 62 -8.80 -4.55 4.85
C LEU A 62 -7.47 -4.95 5.50
N THR A 63 -7.02 -6.17 5.26
CA THR A 63 -6.01 -6.86 6.09
C THR A 63 -4.75 -7.23 5.33
N ILE A 64 -4.73 -7.12 4.00
CA ILE A 64 -3.47 -6.86 3.30
C ILE A 64 -3.08 -5.42 3.65
N GLY A 65 -2.69 -5.20 4.91
CA GLY A 65 -2.21 -3.92 5.40
C GLY A 65 -0.97 -3.50 4.60
N PRO A 66 -0.47 -2.27 4.84
CA PRO A 66 0.63 -1.71 4.04
C PRO A 66 1.82 -2.66 3.94
N PHE A 67 2.18 -3.34 5.04
CA PHE A 67 3.26 -4.33 5.06
C PHE A 67 3.00 -5.59 4.22
N GLY A 68 1.76 -6.08 4.16
CA GLY A 68 1.40 -7.23 3.34
C GLY A 68 1.37 -6.89 1.85
N MET A 69 0.99 -5.64 1.52
CA MET A 69 1.03 -5.10 0.17
C MET A 69 2.46 -4.90 -0.31
N MET A 70 3.34 -4.34 0.55
CA MET A 70 4.76 -4.20 0.26
C MET A 70 5.43 -5.55 -0.02
N ASP A 71 5.10 -6.59 0.75
CA ASP A 71 5.61 -7.95 0.49
C ASP A 71 5.08 -8.53 -0.84
N MET A 72 3.88 -8.14 -1.28
CA MET A 72 3.31 -8.58 -2.56
C MET A 72 3.98 -7.89 -3.75
N ILE A 73 4.23 -6.58 -3.66
CA ILE A 73 4.94 -5.79 -4.67
C ILE A 73 6.41 -6.23 -4.76
N GLY A 74 7.04 -6.42 -3.61
CA GLY A 74 8.46 -6.73 -3.47
C GLY A 74 9.21 -5.60 -2.76
N LEU A 75 9.93 -5.94 -1.68
CA LEU A 75 10.59 -4.93 -0.84
C LEU A 75 11.72 -4.17 -1.57
N ASP A 76 12.35 -4.79 -2.56
CA ASP A 76 13.34 -4.16 -3.44
C ASP A 76 12.71 -3.10 -4.34
N VAL A 77 11.54 -3.38 -4.90
CA VAL A 77 10.79 -2.40 -5.71
C VAL A 77 10.34 -1.23 -4.84
N VAL A 78 9.85 -1.50 -3.63
CA VAL A 78 9.48 -0.45 -2.66
C VAL A 78 10.67 0.45 -2.33
N ARG A 79 11.84 -0.13 -2.06
CA ARG A 79 13.08 0.64 -1.84
C ARG A 79 13.44 1.49 -3.05
N ASP A 80 13.32 0.96 -4.27
CA ASP A 80 13.67 1.69 -5.48
C ASP A 80 12.75 2.91 -5.67
N ILE A 81 11.46 2.78 -5.35
CA ILE A 81 10.50 3.88 -5.35
C ILE A 81 10.87 4.94 -4.28
N GLU A 82 11.15 4.52 -3.05
CA GLU A 82 11.58 5.43 -1.97
C GLU A 82 12.87 6.18 -2.32
N MET A 83 13.82 5.51 -2.98
CA MET A 83 15.05 6.14 -3.46
C MET A 83 14.81 7.17 -4.57
N VAL A 84 13.76 7.03 -5.38
CA VAL A 84 13.36 8.08 -6.33
C VAL A 84 12.87 9.30 -5.56
N TYR A 85 11.95 9.13 -4.61
CA TYR A 85 11.46 10.23 -3.78
C TYR A 85 12.59 10.94 -3.04
N TYR A 86 13.48 10.20 -2.38
CA TYR A 86 14.64 10.76 -1.69
C TYR A 86 15.55 11.59 -2.61
N ARG A 87 15.76 11.15 -3.85
CA ARG A 87 16.60 11.87 -4.83
C ARG A 87 15.92 13.13 -5.34
N GLU A 88 14.60 13.12 -5.47
CA GLU A 88 13.82 14.28 -5.94
C GLU A 88 13.61 15.31 -4.84
N SER A 89 13.33 14.88 -3.60
CA SER A 89 13.08 15.79 -2.48
C SER A 89 14.38 16.31 -1.83
N GLY A 90 15.42 15.48 -1.78
CA GLY A 90 16.66 15.77 -1.05
C GLY A 90 16.50 15.75 0.48
N ASP A 91 15.33 15.38 1.00
CA ASP A 91 15.05 15.32 2.44
C ASP A 91 15.49 13.96 3.03
N PRO A 92 16.39 13.93 4.03
CA PRO A 92 16.75 12.71 4.74
C PRO A 92 15.57 11.90 5.32
N SER A 93 14.41 12.50 5.57
CA SER A 93 13.21 11.77 6.04
C SER A 93 12.62 10.83 5.00
N ASP A 94 12.85 11.12 3.72
CA ASP A 94 12.32 10.33 2.59
C ASP A 94 13.25 9.18 2.21
N ALA A 95 14.40 9.07 2.88
CA ALA A 95 15.32 7.96 2.68
C ALA A 95 14.68 6.63 3.11
N PRO A 96 14.95 5.53 2.40
CA PRO A 96 14.42 4.22 2.75
C PRO A 96 14.73 3.87 4.21
N PRO A 97 13.72 3.43 5.00
CA PRO A 97 13.92 3.13 6.40
C PRO A 97 14.92 1.97 6.56
N ARG A 98 15.80 2.07 7.56
CA ARG A 98 16.86 1.07 7.79
C ARG A 98 16.32 -0.36 7.87
N CYS A 99 15.15 -0.53 8.50
CA CYS A 99 14.51 -1.84 8.65
C CYS A 99 14.14 -2.49 7.31
N LEU A 100 13.83 -1.70 6.27
CA LEU A 100 13.56 -2.18 4.93
C LEU A 100 14.86 -2.63 4.25
N VAL A 101 15.90 -1.79 4.32
CA VAL A 101 17.21 -2.07 3.72
C VAL A 101 17.83 -3.34 4.31
N GLU A 102 17.77 -3.52 5.63
CA GLU A 102 18.27 -4.72 6.30
C GLU A 102 17.52 -5.99 5.86
N ARG A 103 16.20 -5.92 5.64
CA ARG A 103 15.42 -7.07 5.14
C ARG A 103 15.84 -7.46 3.74
N ILE A 104 16.03 -6.47 2.86
CA ILE A 104 16.49 -6.70 1.48
C ILE A 104 17.88 -7.34 1.48
N GLN A 105 18.80 -6.89 2.34
CA GLN A 105 20.13 -7.50 2.49
C GLN A 105 20.08 -8.96 2.95
N ARG A 106 19.06 -9.33 3.74
CA ARG A 106 18.80 -10.73 4.15
C ARG A 106 18.09 -11.57 3.08
N GLY A 107 17.80 -11.01 1.90
CA GLY A 107 17.05 -11.68 0.85
C GLY A 107 15.55 -11.84 1.15
N GLU A 108 15.03 -11.09 2.12
CA GLU A 108 13.61 -11.13 2.53
C GLU A 108 12.80 -10.17 1.66
N LEU A 109 12.58 -10.50 0.39
CA LEU A 109 11.96 -9.60 -0.59
C LEU A 109 10.43 -9.66 -0.63
N GLY A 110 9.79 -10.44 0.22
CA GLY A 110 8.33 -10.59 0.27
C GLY A 110 7.85 -11.94 -0.27
N VAL A 111 6.70 -11.94 -0.95
CA VAL A 111 6.03 -13.17 -1.46
C VAL A 111 6.96 -13.96 -2.39
N LYS A 112 7.72 -13.26 -3.24
CA LYS A 112 8.61 -13.88 -4.23
C LYS A 112 9.76 -14.70 -3.63
N THR A 113 10.17 -14.42 -2.39
CA THR A 113 11.19 -15.17 -1.65
C THR A 113 10.59 -15.98 -0.50
N GLY A 114 9.26 -16.03 -0.39
CA GLY A 114 8.54 -16.70 0.70
C GLY A 114 8.61 -15.98 2.05
N LYS A 115 9.26 -14.82 2.13
CA LYS A 115 9.46 -14.05 3.38
C LYS A 115 9.78 -12.58 3.10
N GLY A 116 9.10 -11.68 3.79
CA GLY A 116 9.38 -10.24 3.87
C GLY A 116 9.08 -9.72 5.29
N PHE A 117 8.07 -8.86 5.43
CA PHE A 117 7.45 -8.55 6.72
C PHE A 117 6.70 -9.75 7.31
N TYR A 118 6.05 -10.54 6.46
CA TYR A 118 5.37 -11.78 6.81
C TYR A 118 6.05 -12.98 6.18
N ARG A 119 5.71 -14.18 6.68
CA ARG A 119 6.14 -15.46 6.09
C ARG A 119 5.02 -15.97 5.18
N TYR A 120 5.38 -16.47 4.00
CA TYR A 120 4.46 -17.01 3.02
C TYR A 120 4.70 -18.51 2.82
N PRO A 121 3.68 -19.30 2.45
CA PRO A 121 2.35 -18.93 1.95
C PRO A 121 1.28 -18.61 3.03
N ASP A 122 1.59 -18.81 4.31
CA ASP A 122 0.67 -18.62 5.45
C ASP A 122 1.05 -17.40 6.33
N PRO A 123 0.74 -16.18 5.88
CA PRO A 123 1.11 -14.97 6.60
C PRO A 123 0.22 -14.74 7.83
N ALA A 124 0.81 -14.20 8.90
CA ALA A 124 0.14 -13.99 10.18
C ALA A 124 -1.14 -13.14 10.10
N TYR A 125 -1.25 -12.23 9.13
CA TYR A 125 -2.43 -11.39 8.93
C TYR A 125 -3.67 -12.17 8.47
N LYS A 126 -3.52 -13.40 7.96
CA LYS A 126 -4.65 -14.29 7.64
C LYS A 126 -5.22 -14.98 8.88
N GLN A 127 -4.52 -14.93 10.02
CA GLN A 127 -4.97 -15.59 11.23
C GLN A 127 -6.15 -14.81 11.85
N PRO A 128 -7.24 -15.48 12.25
CA PRO A 128 -8.42 -14.83 12.84
C PRO A 128 -8.13 -14.02 14.11
N ALA A 129 -7.02 -14.30 14.79
CA ALA A 129 -6.58 -13.62 16.00
C ALA A 129 -5.69 -12.40 15.75
N PHE A 130 -5.30 -12.10 14.51
CA PHE A 130 -4.31 -11.07 14.18
C PHE A 130 -4.67 -9.66 14.72
N LEU A 131 -5.95 -9.29 14.65
CA LEU A 131 -6.44 -7.99 15.12
C LEU A 131 -7.05 -8.04 16.54
N ARG A 132 -6.89 -9.15 17.28
CA ARG A 132 -7.36 -9.19 18.67
C ARG A 132 -6.44 -8.33 19.53
N THR A 133 -6.97 -7.24 20.06
CA THR A 133 -6.31 -6.51 21.15
C THR A 133 -6.23 -7.44 22.36
N PRO A 134 -5.08 -7.58 23.03
CA PRO A 134 -5.01 -8.33 24.28
C PRO A 134 -5.98 -7.72 25.28
N ASP A 135 -6.78 -8.55 25.95
CA ASP A 135 -7.55 -8.12 27.11
C ASP A 135 -6.56 -7.56 28.15
N PRO A 136 -6.83 -6.42 28.81
CA PRO A 136 -5.92 -5.82 29.80
C PRO A 136 -5.50 -6.75 30.96
N GLY A 137 -6.14 -7.92 31.10
CA GLY A 137 -5.84 -8.94 32.11
C GLY A 137 -5.21 -10.23 31.59
N GLN A 138 -4.90 -10.38 30.29
CA GLN A 138 -4.25 -11.59 29.77
C GLN A 138 -2.85 -11.28 29.25
N THR A 139 -1.84 -11.70 30.01
CA THR A 139 -0.45 -11.78 29.54
C THR A 139 -0.42 -12.57 28.24
N GLY A 140 -0.07 -11.91 27.13
CA GLY A 140 -0.09 -12.50 25.80
C GLY A 140 0.72 -13.80 25.69
N PRO A 141 0.43 -14.63 24.68
CA PRO A 141 1.15 -15.88 24.49
C PRO A 141 2.64 -15.60 24.32
N LYS A 142 3.48 -16.18 25.19
CA LYS A 142 4.93 -16.21 25.03
C LYS A 142 5.24 -16.78 23.65
N GLY A 143 5.81 -15.95 22.77
CA GLY A 143 6.37 -16.43 21.51
C GLY A 143 7.34 -17.59 21.77
N PRO A 144 7.44 -18.57 20.86
CA PRO A 144 8.29 -19.73 21.08
C PRO A 144 9.73 -19.24 21.28
N GLY A 145 10.29 -19.58 22.44
CA GLY A 145 11.61 -19.13 22.87
C GLY A 145 12.68 -19.47 21.84
N GLY A 146 13.14 -18.44 21.12
CA GLY A 146 14.37 -18.47 20.35
C GLY A 146 15.50 -17.98 21.24
N ARG A 147 16.25 -18.93 21.79
CA ARG A 147 17.53 -18.69 22.47
C ARG A 147 18.62 -18.52 21.40
N ILE A 148 19.07 -17.30 21.15
CA ILE A 148 20.46 -16.90 20.86
C ILE A 148 20.60 -15.39 20.99
#